data_AF-A0A427ULT0-F1
#
_entry.id   AF-A0A427ULT0-F1
#
_cell.length_a   1.000
_cell.length_b   1.000
_cell.length_c   1.000
_cell.angle_alpha   90.00
_cell.angle_beta   90.00
_cell.angle_gamma   90.00
#
_symmetry.space_group_name_H-M   'P 1'
#
loop_
_entity.id
_entity.type
_entity.pdbx_description
1 polymer ?
#
loop_
_entity_poly.entity_id
_entity_poly.type
_entity_poly.pdbx_seq_one_letter_code
_entity_poly.pdbx_strand_id
1 'polypeptide(L)'
;MTKKAPQKAKRPCLVNSCKEYATNQGYCDNHQDKIKKKDRERGTAHQRGYDAQWAKARDAFLDEHPLCVECHKTRYINPATVVDHIIPHKGDKVLFWDKSNWQPLCETHHNIKTATEDRGSWSPVQTKTKANKDSTNDFKVNDRLLVVTEYAQESLMCDDKAVFTVIEVHDKTVFVQDHEGNGGRLHHSHFKAVPA
;
A
#
# COMPACT_ATOMS: atom_id res chain seq x y z
N MET A 1 -16.67 23.85 -46.19
CA MET A 1 -17.01 23.15 -44.92
C MET A 1 -16.02 22.01 -44.72
N THR A 2 -15.00 22.19 -43.89
CA THR A 2 -14.03 21.12 -43.60
C THR A 2 -14.72 20.01 -42.82
N LYS A 3 -14.86 18.83 -43.43
CA LYS A 3 -15.47 17.65 -42.80
C LYS A 3 -14.57 17.22 -41.62
N LYS A 4 -15.02 17.48 -40.39
CA LYS A 4 -14.29 17.08 -39.18
C LYS A 4 -14.42 15.56 -39.04
N ALA A 5 -13.28 14.89 -38.79
CA ALA A 5 -13.27 13.44 -38.58
C ALA A 5 -14.17 13.06 -37.39
N PRO A 6 -14.84 11.89 -37.44
CA PRO A 6 -15.69 11.43 -36.35
C PRO A 6 -14.87 11.28 -35.06
N GLN A 7 -15.41 11.77 -33.95
CA GLN A 7 -14.75 11.62 -32.65
C GLN A 7 -14.90 10.19 -32.14
N LYS A 8 -13.83 9.68 -31.51
CA LYS A 8 -13.84 8.38 -30.85
C LYS A 8 -14.96 8.34 -29.80
N ALA A 9 -15.71 7.25 -29.75
CA ALA A 9 -16.72 7.02 -28.73
C ALA A 9 -16.11 7.13 -27.32
N LYS A 10 -16.86 7.76 -26.41
CA LYS A 10 -16.45 7.87 -25.01
C LYS A 10 -16.41 6.48 -24.39
N ARG A 11 -15.33 6.19 -23.64
CA ARG A 11 -15.17 4.92 -22.93
C ARG A 11 -15.98 4.98 -21.61
N PRO A 12 -16.63 3.90 -21.19
CA PRO A 12 -17.26 3.86 -19.86
C PRO A 12 -16.19 3.96 -18.76
N CYS A 13 -16.59 4.43 -17.58
CA CYS A 13 -15.76 4.42 -16.39
C CYS A 13 -15.42 2.97 -15.97
N LEU A 14 -14.17 2.75 -15.52
CA LEU A 14 -13.69 1.44 -15.06
C LEU A 14 -14.17 1.04 -13.66
N VAL A 15 -14.77 1.96 -12.89
CA VAL A 15 -15.36 1.61 -11.58
C VAL A 15 -16.60 0.76 -11.81
N ASN A 16 -16.63 -0.41 -11.19
CA ASN A 16 -17.77 -1.33 -11.29
C ASN A 16 -19.07 -0.61 -10.89
N SER A 17 -20.13 -0.81 -11.67
CA SER A 17 -21.45 -0.16 -11.50
C SER A 17 -21.51 1.36 -11.76
N CYS A 18 -20.42 2.01 -12.17
CA CYS A 18 -20.46 3.42 -12.58
C CYS A 18 -20.99 3.55 -14.02
N LYS A 19 -22.06 4.34 -14.21
CA LYS A 19 -22.70 4.56 -15.52
C LYS A 19 -22.09 5.72 -16.31
N GLU A 20 -21.19 6.48 -15.70
CA GLU A 20 -20.56 7.65 -16.31
C GLU A 20 -19.44 7.27 -17.29
N TYR A 21 -19.08 8.23 -18.15
CA TYR A 21 -17.98 8.07 -19.10
C TYR A 21 -16.64 8.52 -18.52
N ALA A 22 -15.57 7.83 -18.90
CA ALA A 22 -14.22 8.17 -18.51
C ALA A 22 -13.77 9.49 -19.16
N THR A 23 -13.19 10.35 -18.35
CA THR A 23 -12.58 11.62 -18.76
C THR A 23 -11.07 11.51 -18.85
N ASN A 24 -10.45 10.78 -17.92
CA ASN A 24 -9.00 10.57 -17.89
C ASN A 24 -8.64 9.18 -17.31
N GLN A 25 -7.60 8.54 -17.83
CA GLN A 25 -7.06 7.26 -17.33
C GLN A 25 -8.10 6.15 -17.13
N GLY A 26 -9.23 6.19 -17.84
CA GLY A 26 -10.31 5.21 -17.72
C GLY A 26 -11.32 5.45 -16.58
N TYR A 27 -11.26 6.60 -15.89
CA TYR A 27 -12.17 6.97 -14.81
C TYR A 27 -12.93 8.27 -15.12
N CYS A 28 -14.15 8.42 -14.60
CA CYS A 28 -14.91 9.67 -14.66
C CYS A 28 -14.44 10.65 -13.57
N ASP A 29 -14.82 11.93 -13.67
CA ASP A 29 -14.36 12.99 -12.75
C ASP A 29 -14.64 12.67 -11.28
N ASN A 30 -15.82 12.11 -10.97
CA ASN A 30 -16.20 11.69 -9.61
C ASN A 30 -15.29 10.61 -9.00
N HIS A 31 -14.57 9.86 -9.82
CA HIS A 31 -13.67 8.80 -9.38
C HIS A 31 -12.18 9.15 -9.51
N GLN A 32 -11.85 10.28 -10.15
CA GLN A 32 -10.46 10.72 -10.32
C GLN A 32 -9.74 10.89 -8.98
N ASP A 33 -10.41 11.51 -7.99
CA ASP A 33 -9.77 11.85 -6.72
C ASP A 33 -9.36 10.62 -5.92
N LYS A 34 -10.17 9.55 -5.97
CA LYS A 34 -9.85 8.28 -5.31
C LYS A 34 -8.61 7.62 -5.94
N ILE A 35 -8.49 7.67 -7.27
CA ILE A 35 -7.33 7.13 -7.99
C ILE A 35 -6.08 7.96 -7.72
N LYS A 36 -6.18 9.29 -7.83
CA LYS A 36 -5.08 10.20 -7.49
C LYS A 36 -4.59 10.02 -6.06
N LYS A 37 -5.51 9.84 -5.10
CA LYS A 37 -5.16 9.53 -3.70
C LYS A 37 -4.39 8.22 -3.61
N LYS A 38 -4.88 7.14 -4.25
CA LYS A 38 -4.19 5.84 -4.28
C LYS A 38 -2.80 5.92 -4.93
N ASP A 39 -2.66 6.64 -6.04
CA ASP A 39 -1.36 6.81 -6.72
C ASP A 39 -0.39 7.62 -5.86
N ARG A 40 -0.88 8.66 -5.17
CA ARG A 40 -0.08 9.42 -4.20
C ARG A 40 0.38 8.55 -3.02
N GLU A 41 -0.51 7.71 -2.50
CA GLU A 41 -0.18 6.76 -1.42
C GLU A 41 0.80 5.67 -1.88
N ARG A 42 0.74 5.27 -3.15
CA ARG A 42 1.71 4.34 -3.76
C ARG A 42 3.10 4.94 -3.89
N GLY A 43 3.19 6.24 -4.11
CA GLY A 43 4.45 6.94 -4.32
C GLY A 43 5.08 6.64 -5.69
N THR A 44 6.19 7.33 -5.97
CA THR A 44 6.90 7.20 -7.25
C THR A 44 7.64 5.87 -7.36
N ALA A 45 7.98 5.46 -8.58
CA ALA A 45 8.79 4.26 -8.81
C ALA A 45 10.13 4.31 -8.04
N HIS A 46 10.79 5.47 -8.04
CA HIS A 46 12.02 5.71 -7.28
C HIS A 46 11.80 5.53 -5.77
N GLN A 47 10.75 6.10 -5.19
CA GLN A 47 10.43 5.92 -3.76
C GLN A 47 10.22 4.44 -3.41
N ARG A 48 9.60 3.68 -4.31
CA ARG A 48 9.40 2.24 -4.15
C ARG A 48 10.69 1.42 -4.28
N GLY A 49 11.76 1.96 -4.83
CA GLY A 49 13.09 1.33 -4.94
C GLY A 49 13.53 1.05 -6.37
N TYR A 50 12.70 1.39 -7.36
CA TYR A 50 13.03 1.24 -8.78
C TYR A 50 13.83 2.47 -9.25
N ASP A 51 15.05 2.59 -8.75
CA ASP A 51 15.99 3.65 -9.07
C ASP A 51 17.13 3.16 -10.01
N ALA A 52 18.18 3.97 -10.18
CA ALA A 52 19.33 3.60 -10.99
C ALA A 52 20.13 2.42 -10.42
N GLN A 53 20.14 2.25 -9.09
CA GLN A 53 20.79 1.11 -8.44
C GLN A 53 20.04 -0.18 -8.79
N TRP A 54 18.70 -0.14 -8.77
CA TRP A 54 17.88 -1.26 -9.21
C TRP A 54 18.10 -1.57 -10.68
N ALA A 55 18.15 -0.56 -11.56
CA ALA A 55 18.41 -0.77 -12.98
C ALA A 55 19.71 -1.54 -13.22
N LYS A 56 20.82 -1.13 -12.56
CA LYS A 56 22.10 -1.83 -12.65
C LYS A 56 22.04 -3.26 -12.12
N ALA A 57 21.39 -3.46 -10.98
CA ALA A 57 21.28 -4.80 -10.38
C ALA A 57 20.40 -5.75 -11.20
N ARG A 58 19.32 -5.21 -11.79
CA ARG A 58 18.44 -5.91 -12.73
C ARG A 58 19.22 -6.40 -13.94
N ASP A 59 20.01 -5.53 -14.57
CA ASP A 59 20.74 -5.89 -15.79
C ASP A 59 21.75 -7.01 -15.52
N ALA A 60 22.53 -6.89 -14.44
CA ALA A 60 23.46 -7.95 -14.01
C ALA A 60 22.74 -9.28 -13.72
N PHE A 61 21.58 -9.23 -13.08
CA PHE A 61 20.81 -10.45 -12.79
C PHE A 61 20.25 -11.10 -14.08
N LEU A 62 19.81 -10.31 -15.06
CA LEU A 62 19.33 -10.85 -16.34
C LEU A 62 20.47 -11.42 -17.20
N ASP A 63 21.69 -10.88 -17.08
CA ASP A 63 22.87 -11.45 -17.73
C ASP A 63 23.23 -12.83 -17.15
N GLU A 64 23.14 -12.99 -15.82
CA GLU A 64 23.36 -14.27 -15.12
C GLU A 64 22.19 -15.26 -15.33
N HIS A 65 20.97 -14.74 -15.50
CA HIS A 65 19.74 -15.51 -15.63
C HIS A 65 18.95 -15.14 -16.89
N PRO A 66 19.45 -15.50 -18.10
CA PRO A 66 18.92 -14.99 -19.36
C PRO A 66 17.58 -15.62 -19.78
N LEU A 67 17.13 -16.68 -19.12
CA LEU A 67 15.92 -17.42 -19.49
C LEU A 67 14.80 -17.25 -18.48
N CYS A 68 13.58 -17.16 -18.98
CA CYS A 68 12.37 -17.11 -18.16
C CYS A 68 12.20 -18.43 -17.39
N VAL A 69 12.12 -18.35 -16.05
CA VAL A 69 12.05 -19.53 -15.19
C VAL A 69 10.76 -20.34 -15.42
N GLU A 70 9.64 -19.70 -15.70
CA GLU A 70 8.36 -20.37 -15.97
C GLU A 70 8.32 -21.04 -17.35
N CYS A 71 8.90 -20.40 -18.37
CA CYS A 71 9.09 -21.05 -19.68
C CYS A 71 9.99 -22.28 -19.56
N HIS A 72 11.09 -22.17 -18.79
CA HIS A 72 12.02 -23.26 -18.60
C HIS A 72 11.36 -24.48 -17.91
N LYS A 73 10.51 -24.25 -16.90
CA LYS A 73 9.71 -25.33 -16.24
C LYS A 73 8.84 -26.10 -17.23
N THR A 74 8.34 -25.43 -18.26
CA THR A 74 7.50 -26.02 -19.33
C THR A 74 8.29 -26.47 -20.55
N ARG A 75 9.63 -26.52 -20.45
CA ARG A 75 10.59 -26.88 -21.52
C ARG A 75 10.55 -25.96 -22.75
N TYR A 76 10.12 -24.73 -22.58
CA TYR A 76 10.24 -23.68 -23.57
C TYR A 76 11.46 -22.80 -23.28
N ILE A 77 12.16 -22.38 -24.34
CA ILE A 77 13.27 -21.44 -24.25
C ILE A 77 12.75 -20.07 -24.66
N ASN A 78 12.65 -19.16 -23.70
CA ASN A 78 12.24 -17.78 -23.94
C ASN A 78 13.11 -16.85 -23.09
N PRO A 79 13.69 -15.78 -23.65
CA PRO A 79 14.47 -14.84 -22.87
C PRO A 79 13.66 -14.22 -21.73
N ALA A 80 14.31 -14.06 -20.58
CA ALA A 80 13.80 -13.19 -19.54
C ALA A 80 14.06 -11.73 -19.92
N THR A 81 13.04 -10.90 -19.76
CA THR A 81 13.11 -9.46 -20.06
C THR A 81 12.86 -8.61 -18.82
N VAL A 82 12.36 -9.22 -17.74
CA VAL A 82 12.06 -8.55 -16.48
C VAL A 82 12.54 -9.39 -15.30
N VAL A 83 12.93 -8.71 -14.23
CA VAL A 83 13.19 -9.31 -12.94
C VAL A 83 11.98 -9.01 -12.07
N ASP A 84 11.32 -10.07 -11.62
CA ASP A 84 10.14 -10.00 -10.77
C ASP A 84 10.46 -10.45 -9.35
N HIS A 85 9.73 -9.92 -8.37
CA HIS A 85 9.80 -10.38 -6.99
C HIS A 85 8.84 -11.55 -6.78
N ILE A 86 9.35 -12.73 -6.40
CA ILE A 86 8.56 -13.93 -6.11
C ILE A 86 7.48 -13.60 -5.08
N ILE A 87 7.89 -13.03 -3.93
CA ILE A 87 7.02 -12.43 -2.92
C ILE A 87 6.99 -10.92 -3.16
N PRO A 88 5.80 -10.32 -3.42
CA PRO A 88 5.68 -8.88 -3.60
C PRO A 88 6.19 -8.10 -2.39
N HIS A 89 7.24 -7.29 -2.60
CA HIS A 89 7.90 -6.57 -1.51
C HIS A 89 6.99 -5.54 -0.81
N LYS A 90 5.98 -4.99 -1.52
CA LYS A 90 4.96 -4.07 -0.99
C LYS A 90 5.51 -2.90 -0.14
N GLY A 91 6.75 -2.47 -0.39
CA GLY A 91 7.43 -1.39 0.34
C GLY A 91 8.52 -1.84 1.30
N ASP A 92 8.62 -3.13 1.62
CA ASP A 92 9.74 -3.69 2.38
C ASP A 92 11.02 -3.63 1.54
N LYS A 93 12.04 -2.92 2.03
CA LYS A 93 13.31 -2.72 1.32
C LYS A 93 14.26 -3.90 1.48
N VAL A 94 14.18 -4.65 2.58
CA VAL A 94 15.01 -5.84 2.80
C VAL A 94 14.58 -6.91 1.82
N LEU A 95 13.27 -7.17 1.75
CA LEU A 95 12.69 -8.14 0.82
C LEU A 95 12.82 -7.71 -0.66
N PHE A 96 12.88 -6.40 -0.93
CA PHE A 96 13.14 -5.87 -2.28
C PHE A 96 14.55 -6.22 -2.77
N TRP A 97 15.55 -6.12 -1.90
CA TRP A 97 16.97 -6.36 -2.23
C TRP A 97 17.43 -7.81 -2.00
N ASP A 98 16.57 -8.66 -1.48
CA ASP A 98 16.83 -10.09 -1.36
C ASP A 98 16.83 -10.75 -2.75
N LYS A 99 18.03 -11.08 -3.25
CA LYS A 99 18.18 -11.75 -4.55
C LYS A 99 17.51 -13.13 -4.60
N SER A 100 17.34 -13.80 -3.46
CA SER A 100 16.62 -15.09 -3.42
C SER A 100 15.13 -14.91 -3.69
N ASN A 101 14.62 -13.69 -3.51
CA ASN A 101 13.26 -13.29 -3.83
C ASN A 101 13.13 -12.80 -5.30
N TRP A 102 14.19 -12.81 -6.10
CA TRP A 102 14.15 -12.39 -7.50
C TRP A 102 13.94 -13.60 -8.42
N GLN A 103 13.19 -13.41 -9.50
CA GLN A 103 13.04 -14.40 -10.55
C GLN A 103 13.10 -13.76 -11.95
N PRO A 104 13.75 -14.43 -12.91
CA PRO A 104 13.80 -13.99 -14.30
C PRO A 104 12.51 -14.41 -15.02
N LEU A 105 11.75 -13.44 -15.56
CA LEU A 105 10.51 -13.72 -16.29
C LEU A 105 10.52 -13.05 -17.67
N CYS A 106 9.81 -13.67 -18.61
CA CYS A 106 9.37 -12.99 -19.82
C CYS A 106 8.16 -12.11 -19.51
N GLU A 107 7.90 -11.12 -20.37
CA GLU A 107 6.78 -10.19 -20.22
C GLU A 107 5.42 -10.90 -20.05
N THR A 108 5.18 -11.98 -20.81
CA THR A 108 3.94 -12.76 -20.71
C THR A 108 3.73 -13.36 -19.33
N HIS A 109 4.72 -14.05 -18.78
CA HIS A 109 4.60 -14.69 -17.46
C HIS A 109 4.56 -13.66 -16.33
N HIS A 110 5.30 -12.57 -16.44
CA HIS A 110 5.20 -11.45 -15.50
C HIS A 110 3.79 -10.85 -15.46
N ASN A 111 3.18 -10.63 -16.63
CA ASN A 111 1.83 -10.08 -16.72
C ASN A 111 0.79 -11.06 -16.16
N ILE A 112 0.95 -12.37 -16.39
CA ILE A 112 0.09 -13.42 -15.80
C ILE A 112 0.20 -13.41 -14.27
N LYS A 113 1.42 -13.34 -13.71
CA LYS A 113 1.63 -13.27 -12.25
C LYS A 113 0.98 -12.02 -11.65
N THR A 114 1.21 -10.85 -12.25
CA THR A 114 0.60 -9.59 -11.81
C THR A 114 -0.93 -9.65 -11.82
N ALA A 115 -1.52 -10.29 -12.84
CA ALA A 115 -2.96 -10.45 -12.95
C ALA A 115 -3.53 -11.47 -11.94
N THR A 116 -2.77 -12.49 -11.56
CA THR A 116 -3.22 -13.57 -10.67
C THR A 116 -3.02 -13.24 -9.19
N GLU A 117 -1.85 -12.73 -8.80
CA GLU A 117 -1.51 -12.44 -7.40
C GLU A 117 -2.10 -11.13 -6.91
N ASP A 118 -1.85 -10.05 -7.65
CA ASP A 118 -2.27 -8.71 -7.22
C ASP A 118 -3.68 -8.38 -7.72
N ARG A 119 -4.21 -9.12 -8.72
CA ARG A 119 -5.41 -8.72 -9.49
C ARG A 119 -5.32 -7.26 -9.99
N GLY A 120 -4.09 -6.80 -10.24
CA GLY A 120 -3.79 -5.40 -10.57
C GLY A 120 -3.81 -4.42 -9.39
N SER A 121 -3.89 -4.88 -8.14
CA SER A 121 -3.92 -4.05 -6.95
C SER A 121 -2.62 -4.12 -6.15
N TRP A 122 -1.82 -3.05 -6.23
CA TRP A 122 -0.73 -2.81 -5.28
C TRP A 122 -1.28 -2.21 -3.99
N SER A 123 -1.06 -2.88 -2.86
CA SER A 123 -1.32 -2.37 -1.51
C SER A 123 -0.01 -2.46 -0.70
N PRO A 124 0.43 -1.38 -0.04
CA PRO A 124 1.66 -1.41 0.75
C PRO A 124 1.55 -2.38 1.92
N VAL A 125 2.68 -2.89 2.40
CA VAL A 125 2.75 -3.58 3.70
C VAL A 125 2.29 -2.56 4.73
N GLN A 126 1.15 -2.83 5.37
CA GLN A 126 0.81 -2.13 6.60
C GLN A 126 1.82 -2.58 7.65
N THR A 127 2.91 -1.83 7.82
CA THR A 127 3.78 -2.04 8.98
C THR A 127 2.95 -1.68 10.20
N LYS A 128 2.46 -2.71 10.91
CA LYS A 128 1.77 -2.56 12.18
C LYS A 128 2.64 -1.71 13.10
N THR A 129 2.18 -0.52 13.47
CA THR A 129 2.90 0.36 14.39
C THR A 129 3.03 -0.37 15.72
N LYS A 130 4.26 -0.74 16.11
CA LYS A 130 4.52 -1.23 17.46
C LYS A 130 4.59 -0.03 18.39
N ALA A 131 4.06 -0.18 19.60
CA ALA A 131 4.22 0.81 20.66
C ALA A 131 5.71 1.06 20.92
N ASN A 132 6.16 2.31 20.77
CA ASN A 132 7.48 2.72 21.23
C ASN A 132 7.43 2.88 22.77
N LYS A 133 8.06 1.96 23.51
CA LYS A 133 8.09 1.98 24.99
C LYS A 133 8.80 3.20 25.57
N ASP A 134 9.67 3.84 24.79
CA ASP A 134 10.42 5.02 25.19
C ASP A 134 9.76 6.33 24.75
N SER A 135 8.60 6.24 24.07
CA SER A 135 7.78 7.42 23.83
C SER A 135 7.44 8.06 25.19
N THR A 136 7.23 9.37 25.20
CA THR A 136 6.74 10.16 26.35
C THR A 136 5.75 11.18 25.80
N ASN A 137 4.61 10.69 25.29
CA ASN A 137 3.58 11.57 24.77
C ASN A 137 2.86 12.22 25.96
N ASP A 138 3.01 13.54 26.10
CA ASP A 138 2.35 14.32 27.15
C ASP A 138 0.89 14.63 26.76
N PHE A 139 0.00 13.68 27.00
CA PHE A 139 -1.45 13.89 26.83
C PHE A 139 -2.05 14.56 28.06
N LYS A 140 -3.09 15.37 27.84
CA LYS A 140 -3.86 16.06 28.88
C LYS A 140 -5.27 15.49 28.99
N VAL A 141 -5.86 15.66 30.16
CA VAL A 141 -7.29 15.34 30.37
C VAL A 141 -8.13 16.15 29.36
N ASN A 142 -9.10 15.48 28.76
CA ASN A 142 -9.95 15.93 27.63
C ASN A 142 -9.29 15.93 26.24
N ASP A 143 -8.03 15.50 26.10
CA ASP A 143 -7.47 15.29 24.75
C ASP A 143 -8.22 14.16 24.02
N ARG A 144 -8.35 14.31 22.70
CA ARG A 144 -8.93 13.31 21.82
C ARG A 144 -7.83 12.48 21.20
N LEU A 145 -7.89 11.16 21.36
CA LEU A 145 -6.85 10.24 20.94
C LEU A 145 -7.38 9.19 19.96
N LEU A 146 -6.57 8.83 18.97
CA LEU A 146 -6.74 7.65 18.12
C LEU A 146 -5.86 6.51 18.60
N VAL A 147 -6.35 5.29 18.46
CA VAL A 147 -5.60 4.07 18.73
C VAL A 147 -4.71 3.72 17.54
N VAL A 148 -3.40 3.57 17.75
CA VAL A 148 -2.42 3.37 16.66
C VAL A 148 -1.76 2.00 16.63
N THR A 149 -2.05 1.14 17.61
CA THR A 149 -1.49 -0.22 17.72
C THR A 149 -2.58 -1.27 17.78
N GLU A 150 -2.35 -2.43 17.16
CA GLU A 150 -3.29 -3.57 17.17
C GLU A 150 -3.61 -4.07 18.59
N TYR A 151 -2.60 -4.18 19.48
CA TYR A 151 -2.83 -4.58 20.88
C TYR A 151 -3.88 -3.72 21.58
N ALA A 152 -3.86 -2.41 21.31
CA ALA A 152 -4.80 -1.47 21.91
C ALA A 152 -6.19 -1.55 21.25
N GLN A 153 -6.26 -1.83 19.95
CA GLN A 153 -7.53 -2.08 19.26
C GLN A 153 -8.22 -3.32 19.82
N GLU A 154 -7.46 -4.41 20.01
CA GLU A 154 -7.96 -5.64 20.62
C GLU A 154 -8.35 -5.42 22.09
N SER A 155 -7.50 -4.74 22.87
CA SER A 155 -7.75 -4.50 24.30
C SER A 155 -8.95 -3.59 24.56
N LEU A 156 -9.19 -2.62 23.68
CA LEU A 156 -10.32 -1.69 23.77
C LEU A 156 -11.52 -2.12 22.92
N MET A 157 -11.42 -3.27 22.23
CA MET A 157 -12.43 -3.78 21.32
C MET A 157 -12.93 -2.73 20.31
N CYS A 158 -12.00 -1.98 19.71
CA CYS A 158 -12.30 -0.83 18.86
C CYS A 158 -11.69 -0.94 17.47
N ASP A 159 -12.20 -0.14 16.52
CA ASP A 159 -11.62 -0.04 15.18
C ASP A 159 -10.44 0.96 15.11
N ASP A 160 -9.82 1.07 13.93
CA ASP A 160 -8.67 1.95 13.67
C ASP A 160 -9.02 3.44 13.56
N LYS A 161 -10.30 3.79 13.69
CA LYS A 161 -10.84 5.15 13.62
C LYS A 161 -11.51 5.58 14.92
N ALA A 162 -11.62 4.68 15.90
CA ALA A 162 -12.22 4.95 17.18
C ALA A 162 -11.47 6.06 17.90
N VAL A 163 -12.21 7.12 18.25
CA VAL A 163 -11.69 8.27 18.97
C VAL A 163 -12.11 8.16 20.42
N PHE A 164 -11.13 8.23 21.31
CA PHE A 164 -11.34 8.21 22.75
C PHE A 164 -10.98 9.56 23.36
N THR A 165 -11.59 9.88 24.48
CA THR A 165 -11.27 11.05 25.30
C THR A 165 -10.42 10.62 26.49
N VAL A 166 -9.34 11.35 26.77
CA VAL A 166 -8.52 11.13 27.97
C VAL A 166 -9.28 11.56 29.20
N ILE A 167 -9.51 10.64 30.13
CA ILE A 167 -10.12 10.92 31.42
C ILE A 167 -9.04 11.21 32.46
N GLU A 168 -7.97 10.42 32.44
CA GLU A 168 -6.97 10.46 33.50
C GLU A 168 -5.59 10.06 32.94
N VAL A 169 -4.54 10.66 33.50
CA VAL A 169 -3.15 10.41 33.10
C VAL A 169 -2.34 10.10 34.35
N HIS A 170 -1.67 8.94 34.34
CA HIS A 170 -0.81 8.45 35.40
C HIS A 170 0.56 8.13 34.83
N ASP A 171 1.51 9.03 35.05
CA ASP A 171 2.88 8.91 34.54
C ASP A 171 2.86 8.64 33.01
N LYS A 172 3.20 7.43 32.58
CA LYS A 172 3.18 7.04 31.16
C LYS A 172 1.90 6.33 30.68
N THR A 173 0.89 6.26 31.54
CA THR A 173 -0.34 5.51 31.26
C THR A 173 -1.51 6.46 31.14
N VAL A 174 -2.33 6.28 30.10
CA VAL A 174 -3.55 7.07 29.92
C VAL A 174 -4.78 6.19 30.05
N PHE A 175 -5.77 6.73 30.73
CA PHE A 175 -7.12 6.19 30.79
C PHE A 175 -7.95 6.93 29.76
N VAL A 176 -8.55 6.17 28.85
CA VAL A 176 -9.32 6.70 27.74
C VAL A 176 -10.70 6.07 27.73
N GLN A 177 -11.71 6.85 27.31
CA GLN A 177 -13.09 6.37 27.19
C GLN A 177 -13.74 6.94 25.92
N ASP A 178 -14.56 6.12 25.28
CA ASP A 178 -15.37 6.53 24.14
C ASP A 178 -16.67 7.20 24.59
N HIS A 179 -17.52 7.54 23.61
CA HIS A 179 -18.83 8.15 23.85
C HIS A 179 -19.88 7.20 24.45
N GLU A 180 -19.66 5.89 24.37
CA GLU A 180 -20.55 4.85 24.93
C GLU A 180 -20.16 4.47 26.36
N GLY A 181 -19.05 5.02 26.86
CA GLY A 181 -18.53 4.72 28.19
C GLY A 181 -17.56 3.52 28.21
N ASN A 182 -17.22 2.94 27.06
CA ASN A 182 -16.23 1.88 26.96
C ASN A 182 -14.83 2.48 26.90
N GLY A 183 -13.89 1.86 27.62
CA GLY A 183 -12.58 2.45 27.79
C GLY A 183 -11.62 1.53 28.49
N GLY A 184 -10.38 1.99 28.62
CA GLY A 184 -9.34 1.20 29.24
C GLY A 184 -8.10 2.01 29.51
N ARG A 185 -7.16 1.34 30.17
CA ARG A 185 -5.89 1.93 30.59
C ARG A 185 -4.75 1.31 29.80
N LEU A 186 -4.07 2.13 29.02
CA LEU A 186 -2.93 1.69 28.20
C LEU A 186 -1.81 2.74 28.22
N HIS A 187 -0.59 2.29 27.91
CA HIS A 187 0.56 3.19 27.79
C HIS A 187 0.31 4.24 26.69
N HIS A 188 0.75 5.49 26.89
CA HIS A 188 0.50 6.58 25.94
C HIS A 188 1.07 6.29 24.52
N SER A 189 2.01 5.34 24.39
CA SER A 189 2.58 4.90 23.10
C SER A 189 1.59 4.20 22.18
N HIS A 190 0.45 3.76 22.71
CA HIS A 190 -0.62 3.12 21.95
C HIS A 190 -1.56 4.13 21.28
N PHE A 191 -1.38 5.42 21.57
CA PHE A 191 -2.29 6.48 21.16
C PHE A 191 -1.58 7.60 20.40
N LYS A 192 -2.36 8.32 19.59
CA LYS A 192 -1.94 9.53 18.88
C LYS A 192 -2.99 10.62 19.05
N ALA A 193 -2.56 11.84 19.37
CA ALA A 193 -3.46 12.99 19.49
C ALA A 193 -4.16 13.30 18.16
N VAL A 194 -5.45 13.58 18.24
CA VAL A 194 -6.27 14.10 17.15
C VAL A 194 -6.32 15.62 17.33
N PRO A 195 -5.81 16.41 16.37
CA PRO A 195 -5.98 17.85 16.41
C PRO A 195 -7.47 18.20 16.35
N ALA A 196 -7.87 19.21 17.13
CA ALA A 196 -9.23 19.75 17.15
C ALA A 196 -9.63 20.37 15.81
#